data_AF-A0A432L8Z4-F1
#
_entry.id   AF-A0A432L8Z4-F1
#
_cell.length_a   1.000
_cell.length_b   1.000
_cell.length_c   1.000
_cell.angle_alpha   90.00
_cell.angle_beta   90.00
_cell.angle_gamma   90.00
#
_symmetry.space_group_name_H-M   'P 1'
#
loop_
_entity.id
_entity.type
_entity.pdbx_description
1 polymer ?
#
loop_
_entity_poly.entity_id
_entity_poly.type
_entity_poly.pdbx_seq_one_letter_code
_entity_poly.pdbx_strand_id
1 'polypeptide(L)'
;MDWSKSKSIFIVVFLILNIFLYSLYVNRYTEAQLVPVLGDKDIEARLQDDHITYGTLPTNVEKAAYLSGEVKNFDEEKIDIQNAHSIIVENKNKLVVTLKNPVKISNINNEINYKLFLQNHVYEGESYSLWQVDKENKKVTFFQRVKDRKVYYNINGVLTLHLNEKDEVIRYEQTLLEKIEEYEEQENLLTPVQVFQALYSKGLLKPNSNITELKLGYSTLVQLTRTQVFVPTWEVRVTTSDNKHEEYFVNAVEGKIIDVQLDATKVEAVENEVEDALKAEEIQKQIKENNEDVVEE
;
A
#
# COMPACT_ATOMS: atom_id res chain seq x y z
N MET A 1 4.72 -51.12 -15.66
CA MET A 1 4.85 -49.66 -15.51
C MET A 1 6.32 -49.31 -15.77
N ASP A 2 6.63 -48.65 -16.88
CA ASP A 2 8.00 -48.36 -17.32
C ASP A 2 8.66 -47.29 -16.45
N TRP A 3 9.23 -47.72 -15.33
CA TRP A 3 9.86 -46.87 -14.31
C TRP A 3 11.02 -46.01 -14.84
N SER A 4 11.67 -46.44 -15.94
CA SER A 4 12.69 -45.66 -16.64
C SER A 4 12.12 -44.46 -17.40
N LYS A 5 10.95 -44.60 -18.04
CA LYS A 5 10.29 -43.53 -18.81
C LYS A 5 9.77 -42.43 -17.89
N SER A 6 9.16 -42.81 -16.76
CA SER A 6 8.69 -41.83 -15.76
C SER A 6 9.84 -41.03 -15.13
N LYS A 7 11.02 -41.64 -14.92
CA LYS A 7 12.21 -40.93 -14.42
C LYS A 7 12.77 -39.91 -15.40
N SER A 8 12.86 -40.25 -16.68
CA SER A 8 13.35 -39.32 -17.70
C SER A 8 12.43 -38.12 -17.87
N ILE A 9 11.11 -38.32 -17.82
CA ILE A 9 10.15 -37.21 -17.87
C ILE A 9 10.33 -36.29 -16.66
N PHE A 10 10.51 -36.85 -15.45
CA PHE A 10 10.72 -36.06 -14.24
C PHE A 10 11.99 -35.22 -14.30
N ILE A 11 13.09 -35.76 -14.85
CA ILE A 11 14.35 -35.04 -15.06
C ILE A 11 14.16 -33.88 -16.04
N VAL A 12 13.45 -34.10 -17.15
CA VAL A 12 13.21 -33.06 -18.16
C VAL A 12 12.32 -31.94 -17.60
N VAL A 13 11.24 -32.30 -16.90
CA VAL A 13 10.34 -31.31 -16.28
C VAL A 13 11.09 -30.49 -15.21
N PHE A 14 11.90 -31.15 -14.37
CA PHE A 14 12.73 -30.47 -13.39
C PHE A 14 13.74 -29.52 -14.06
N LEU A 15 14.36 -29.94 -15.16
CA LEU A 15 15.32 -29.11 -15.89
C LEU A 15 14.66 -27.87 -16.52
N ILE A 16 13.47 -28.01 -17.11
CA ILE A 16 12.68 -26.88 -17.62
C ILE A 16 12.32 -25.91 -16.48
N LEU A 17 11.87 -26.44 -15.34
CA LEU A 17 11.56 -25.62 -14.15
C LEU A 17 12.79 -24.86 -13.65
N ASN A 18 13.97 -25.50 -13.62
CA ASN A 18 15.21 -24.86 -13.19
C ASN A 18 15.67 -23.77 -14.16
N ILE A 19 15.56 -23.99 -15.48
CA ILE A 19 15.85 -22.95 -16.48
C ILE A 19 14.88 -21.77 -16.32
N PHE A 20 13.60 -22.04 -16.09
CA PHE A 20 12.61 -21.01 -15.85
C PHE A 20 12.92 -20.21 -14.57
N LEU A 21 13.22 -20.90 -13.46
CA LEU A 21 13.63 -20.27 -12.20
C LEU A 21 14.93 -19.47 -12.35
N TYR A 22 15.91 -19.98 -13.08
CA TYR A 22 17.14 -19.26 -13.39
C TYR A 22 16.88 -18.01 -14.23
N SER A 23 16.02 -18.11 -15.24
CA SER A 23 15.61 -16.95 -16.04
C SER A 23 14.91 -15.90 -15.18
N LEU A 24 14.02 -16.31 -14.28
CA LEU A 24 13.39 -15.40 -13.31
C LEU A 24 14.42 -14.78 -12.37
N TYR A 25 15.38 -15.57 -11.88
CA TYR A 25 16.45 -15.10 -11.01
C TYR A 25 17.33 -14.07 -11.70
N VAL A 26 17.79 -14.33 -12.93
CA VAL A 26 18.61 -13.38 -13.70
C VAL A 26 17.81 -12.12 -14.02
N ASN A 27 16.53 -12.24 -14.41
CA ASN A 27 15.71 -11.07 -14.71
C ASN A 27 15.49 -10.21 -13.46
N ARG A 28 15.19 -10.84 -12.31
CA ARG A 28 15.06 -10.14 -11.03
C ARG A 28 16.37 -9.54 -10.55
N TYR A 29 17.50 -10.24 -10.69
CA TYR A 29 18.82 -9.73 -10.33
C TYR A 29 19.21 -8.53 -11.21
N THR A 30 18.87 -8.56 -12.50
CA THR A 30 19.11 -7.45 -13.43
C THR A 30 18.21 -6.24 -13.11
N GLU A 31 16.95 -6.48 -12.74
CA GLU A 31 16.03 -5.41 -12.29
C GLU A 31 16.43 -4.82 -10.92
N ALA A 32 16.91 -5.64 -9.99
CA ALA A 32 17.31 -5.23 -8.63
C ALA A 32 18.67 -4.51 -8.58
N GLN A 33 19.50 -4.60 -9.62
CA GLN A 33 20.84 -3.99 -9.62
C GLN A 33 20.93 -2.57 -10.19
N LEU A 34 19.88 -1.97 -10.73
CA LEU A 34 20.07 -0.80 -11.58
C LEU A 34 19.23 0.38 -11.11
N VAL A 35 19.71 1.07 -10.07
CA VAL A 35 19.83 2.51 -10.21
C VAL A 35 20.79 2.70 -11.39
N PRO A 36 20.31 3.05 -12.59
CA PRO A 36 21.15 2.98 -13.78
C PRO A 36 22.29 3.98 -13.62
N VAL A 37 23.53 3.51 -13.75
CA VAL A 37 24.71 4.37 -13.74
C VAL A 37 24.58 5.32 -14.92
N LEU A 38 24.30 6.59 -14.65
CA LEU A 38 24.10 7.62 -15.68
C LEU A 38 25.45 8.11 -16.22
N GLY A 39 26.24 7.23 -16.86
CA GLY A 39 27.55 7.57 -17.43
C GLY A 39 28.52 8.23 -16.43
N ASP A 40 29.50 8.98 -16.94
CA ASP A 40 30.59 9.55 -16.13
C ASP A 40 30.22 10.79 -15.29
N LYS A 41 29.02 11.35 -15.49
CA LYS A 41 28.56 12.58 -14.81
C LYS A 41 27.63 12.23 -13.67
N ASP A 42 28.02 12.69 -12.48
CA ASP A 42 27.29 12.54 -11.22
C ASP A 42 25.85 13.05 -11.30
N ILE A 43 24.92 12.41 -10.61
CA ILE A 43 23.50 12.72 -10.70
C ILE A 43 23.21 14.14 -10.18
N GLU A 44 23.88 14.58 -9.12
CA GLU A 44 23.76 15.94 -8.58
C GLU A 44 24.04 16.99 -9.65
N ALA A 45 25.07 16.76 -10.47
CA ALA A 45 25.45 17.67 -11.54
C ALA A 45 24.42 17.66 -12.69
N ARG A 46 23.73 16.54 -12.92
CA ARG A 46 22.62 16.46 -13.91
C ARG A 46 21.37 17.15 -13.41
N LEU A 47 21.00 16.93 -12.15
CA LEU A 47 19.89 17.63 -11.51
C LEU A 47 20.11 19.15 -11.56
N GLN A 48 21.35 19.59 -11.31
CA GLN A 48 21.72 21.00 -11.40
C GLN A 48 21.61 21.55 -12.83
N ASP A 49 22.10 20.83 -13.85
CA ASP A 49 21.96 21.24 -15.26
C ASP A 49 20.49 21.43 -15.66
N ASP A 50 19.63 20.51 -15.21
CA ASP A 50 18.19 20.54 -15.48
C ASP A 50 17.42 21.46 -14.54
N HIS A 51 18.12 22.23 -13.69
CA HIS A 51 17.54 23.15 -12.71
C HIS A 51 16.54 22.48 -11.77
N ILE A 52 16.75 21.18 -11.48
CA ILE A 52 15.98 20.42 -10.50
C ILE A 52 16.56 20.72 -9.13
N THR A 53 15.71 21.21 -8.24
CA THR A 53 16.10 21.62 -6.88
C THR A 53 15.50 20.67 -5.86
N TYR A 54 16.17 20.48 -4.72
CA TYR A 54 15.68 19.69 -3.62
C TYR A 54 16.07 20.33 -2.29
N GLY A 55 15.23 20.12 -1.26
CA GLY A 55 15.48 20.61 0.09
C GLY A 55 16.50 19.77 0.85
N THR A 56 16.47 19.86 2.18
CA THR A 56 17.32 19.04 3.06
C THR A 56 16.99 17.56 2.91
N LEU A 57 18.01 16.76 2.60
CA LEU A 57 17.87 15.32 2.47
C LEU A 57 17.97 14.64 3.85
N PRO A 58 17.22 13.55 4.10
CA PRO A 58 17.37 12.76 5.31
C PRO A 58 18.72 12.04 5.27
N THR A 59 19.60 12.32 6.24
CA THR A 59 20.95 11.74 6.29
C THR A 59 21.09 10.53 7.22
N ASN A 60 20.04 10.18 7.97
CA ASN A 60 20.16 9.25 9.12
C ASN A 60 19.45 7.90 8.90
N VAL A 61 19.07 7.58 7.66
CA VAL A 61 18.23 6.41 7.38
C VAL A 61 18.96 5.46 6.44
N GLU A 62 19.87 4.68 7.02
CA GLU A 62 20.73 3.75 6.27
C GLU A 62 20.12 2.35 6.16
N LYS A 63 19.30 1.95 7.13
CA LYS A 63 18.73 0.61 7.20
C LYS A 63 17.27 0.60 7.64
N ALA A 64 16.50 -0.36 7.13
CA ALA A 64 15.19 -0.70 7.64
C ALA A 64 14.87 -2.18 7.39
N ALA A 65 14.05 -2.76 8.25
CA ALA A 65 13.51 -4.10 8.06
C ALA A 65 12.24 -4.06 7.19
N TYR A 66 11.91 -5.20 6.58
CA TYR A 66 10.54 -5.46 6.13
C TYR A 66 9.61 -5.58 7.34
N LEU A 67 8.32 -5.34 7.12
CA LEU A 67 7.30 -5.56 8.14
C LEU A 67 6.34 -6.66 7.69
N SER A 68 5.79 -7.39 8.65
CA SER A 68 4.55 -8.14 8.49
C SER A 68 3.44 -7.50 9.32
N GLY A 69 2.19 -7.64 8.91
CA GLY A 69 1.04 -7.25 9.70
C GLY A 69 -0.20 -8.02 9.28
N GLU A 70 -1.20 -8.08 10.15
CA GLU A 70 -2.48 -8.75 9.89
C GLU A 70 -3.58 -7.72 9.70
N VAL A 71 -4.50 -7.97 8.78
CA VAL A 71 -5.72 -7.18 8.65
C VAL A 71 -6.63 -7.45 9.85
N LYS A 72 -6.99 -6.40 10.59
CA LYS A 72 -7.86 -6.49 11.77
C LYS A 72 -9.21 -7.08 11.37
N ASN A 73 -9.68 -8.05 12.15
CA ASN A 73 -11.07 -8.49 12.12
C ASN A 73 -11.86 -7.76 13.23
N PHE A 74 -12.78 -6.89 12.85
CA PHE A 74 -13.61 -6.12 13.77
C PHE A 74 -14.81 -6.92 14.31
N ASP A 75 -15.20 -8.05 13.69
CA ASP A 75 -16.28 -8.91 14.23
C ASP A 75 -15.90 -9.58 15.56
N GLU A 76 -14.60 -9.78 15.78
CA GLU A 76 -14.06 -10.43 16.96
C GLU A 76 -13.94 -9.46 18.15
N GLU A 77 -14.15 -8.16 17.92
CA GLU A 77 -13.94 -7.13 18.94
C GLU A 77 -15.21 -6.46 19.45
N LYS A 78 -15.19 -6.14 20.75
CA LYS A 78 -16.21 -5.29 21.36
C LYS A 78 -15.79 -3.84 21.28
N ILE A 79 -16.20 -3.17 20.21
CA ILE A 79 -15.92 -1.76 19.98
C ILE A 79 -17.04 -0.92 20.59
N ASP A 80 -16.72 -0.17 21.64
CA ASP A 80 -17.63 0.79 22.25
C ASP A 80 -17.10 2.21 22.06
N ILE A 81 -17.84 3.02 21.30
CA ILE A 81 -17.54 4.42 21.04
C ILE A 81 -18.70 5.24 21.60
N GLN A 82 -18.44 6.02 22.66
CA GLN A 82 -19.49 6.72 23.41
C GLN A 82 -20.38 7.62 22.53
N ASN A 83 -19.79 8.33 21.57
CA ASN A 83 -20.51 9.23 20.65
C ASN A 83 -21.02 8.53 19.37
N ALA A 84 -20.97 7.19 19.28
CA ALA A 84 -21.49 6.48 18.12
C ALA A 84 -23.02 6.31 18.19
N HIS A 85 -23.69 6.65 17.10
CA HIS A 85 -25.11 6.37 16.87
C HIS A 85 -25.29 4.95 16.33
N SER A 86 -24.46 4.60 15.35
CA SER A 86 -24.40 3.27 14.75
C SER A 86 -22.95 2.87 14.53
N ILE A 87 -22.65 1.60 14.76
CA ILE A 87 -21.37 0.95 14.44
C ILE A 87 -21.73 -0.26 13.58
N ILE A 88 -21.18 -0.30 12.37
CA ILE A 88 -21.40 -1.37 11.40
C ILE A 88 -20.03 -1.93 11.02
N VAL A 89 -19.92 -3.26 10.97
CA VAL A 89 -18.74 -3.94 10.42
C VAL A 89 -19.09 -4.45 9.04
N GLU A 90 -18.38 -3.95 8.02
CA GLU A 90 -18.46 -4.39 6.62
C GLU A 90 -17.29 -5.35 6.35
N ASN A 91 -17.56 -6.46 5.65
CA ASN A 91 -16.54 -7.42 5.19
C ASN A 91 -15.57 -7.91 6.29
N LYS A 92 -16.01 -7.87 7.56
CA LYS A 92 -15.24 -8.22 8.77
C LYS A 92 -14.07 -7.29 9.09
N ASN A 93 -13.49 -6.57 8.12
CA ASN A 93 -12.27 -5.78 8.28
C ASN A 93 -12.47 -4.26 8.20
N LYS A 94 -13.70 -3.80 7.95
CA LYS A 94 -14.01 -2.38 7.81
C LYS A 94 -15.04 -1.94 8.82
N LEU A 95 -14.65 -1.00 9.66
CA LEU A 95 -15.51 -0.38 10.66
C LEU A 95 -16.12 0.90 10.09
N VAL A 96 -17.45 0.99 10.11
CA VAL A 96 -18.22 2.16 9.70
C VAL A 96 -18.94 2.72 10.90
N VAL A 97 -18.63 3.97 11.27
CA VAL A 97 -19.20 4.62 12.44
C VAL A 97 -19.90 5.91 12.07
N THR A 98 -21.17 6.01 12.44
CA THR A 98 -21.96 7.26 12.34
C THR A 98 -22.06 7.88 13.72
N LEU A 99 -21.75 9.17 13.85
CA LEU A 99 -21.74 9.87 15.13
C LEU A 99 -23.14 10.37 15.51
N LYS A 100 -23.46 10.35 16.81
CA LYS A 100 -24.71 10.93 17.36
C LYS A 100 -24.70 12.45 17.20
N ASN A 101 -23.61 13.08 17.65
CA ASN A 101 -23.40 14.51 17.54
C ASN A 101 -22.19 14.78 16.64
N PRO A 102 -22.32 15.63 15.61
CA PRO A 102 -21.19 16.04 14.78
C PRO A 102 -20.07 16.66 15.62
N VAL A 103 -18.81 16.38 15.27
CA VAL A 103 -17.64 16.91 16.02
C VAL A 103 -16.88 17.90 15.14
N LYS A 104 -16.87 19.18 15.56
CA LYS A 104 -16.20 20.26 14.82
C LYS A 104 -14.68 20.11 14.86
N ILE A 105 -14.05 20.26 13.70
CA ILE A 105 -12.59 20.40 13.58
C ILE A 105 -12.25 21.88 13.35
N SER A 106 -11.39 22.45 14.19
CA SER A 106 -11.06 23.89 14.15
C SER A 106 -10.39 24.31 12.84
N ASN A 107 -9.42 23.53 12.36
CA ASN A 107 -8.78 23.72 11.06
C ASN A 107 -8.49 22.36 10.44
N ILE A 108 -9.24 22.03 9.40
CA ILE A 108 -9.16 20.74 8.71
C ILE A 108 -7.81 20.49 8.03
N ASN A 109 -7.02 21.53 7.74
CA ASN A 109 -5.73 21.40 7.06
C ASN A 109 -4.56 21.17 8.02
N ASN A 110 -4.80 21.10 9.32
CA ASN A 110 -3.75 20.94 10.32
C ASN A 110 -4.03 19.72 11.19
N GLU A 111 -3.18 18.71 11.05
CA GLU A 111 -3.23 17.40 11.73
C GLU A 111 -3.44 17.51 13.25
N ILE A 112 -2.83 18.49 13.91
CA ILE A 112 -2.93 18.67 15.36
C ILE A 112 -4.38 18.84 15.82
N ASN A 113 -5.24 19.43 14.99
CA ASN A 113 -6.65 19.65 15.34
C ASN A 113 -7.49 18.37 15.33
N TYR A 114 -6.98 17.26 14.77
CA TYR A 114 -7.65 15.97 14.81
C TYR A 114 -7.26 15.13 16.02
N LYS A 115 -6.20 15.48 16.76
CA LYS A 115 -5.65 14.66 17.85
C LYS A 115 -6.72 14.24 18.86
N LEU A 116 -7.47 15.19 19.40
CA LEU A 116 -8.53 14.90 20.37
C LEU A 116 -9.68 14.08 19.77
N PHE A 117 -9.99 14.29 18.49
CA PHE A 117 -11.02 13.51 17.80
C PHE A 117 -10.59 12.05 17.65
N LEU A 118 -9.37 11.82 17.14
CA LEU A 118 -8.81 10.48 16.94
C LEU A 118 -8.70 9.72 18.27
N GLN A 119 -8.27 10.38 19.35
CA GLN A 119 -8.14 9.78 20.67
C GLN A 119 -9.48 9.37 21.30
N ASN A 120 -10.53 10.18 21.13
CA ASN A 120 -11.79 9.99 21.87
C ASN A 120 -12.90 9.31 21.05
N HIS A 121 -12.79 9.30 19.72
CA HIS A 121 -13.89 8.89 18.85
C HIS A 121 -13.53 7.83 17.83
N VAL A 122 -12.25 7.47 17.68
CA VAL A 122 -11.78 6.47 16.72
C VAL A 122 -11.06 5.36 17.47
N TYR A 123 -11.41 4.10 17.16
CA TYR A 123 -10.74 2.94 17.74
C TYR A 123 -9.26 2.95 17.35
N GLU A 124 -8.35 2.93 18.32
CA GLU A 124 -6.90 3.10 18.07
C GLU A 124 -6.55 4.29 17.16
N GLY A 125 -7.29 5.39 17.25
CA GLY A 125 -7.13 6.54 16.34
C GLY A 125 -5.75 7.19 16.36
N GLU A 126 -4.97 7.01 17.43
CA GLU A 126 -3.59 7.50 17.49
C GLU A 126 -2.67 6.85 16.46
N SER A 127 -3.00 5.66 15.96
CA SER A 127 -2.23 4.91 14.97
C SER A 127 -2.31 5.50 13.56
N TYR A 128 -3.01 6.63 13.37
CA TYR A 128 -3.22 7.26 12.07
C TYR A 128 -2.56 8.63 12.00
N SER A 129 -2.10 8.99 10.80
CA SER A 129 -1.57 10.32 10.49
C SER A 129 -2.23 10.89 9.25
N LEU A 130 -2.41 12.21 9.26
CA LEU A 130 -3.09 12.93 8.19
C LEU A 130 -2.36 12.70 6.87
N TRP A 131 -3.13 12.32 5.86
CA TRP A 131 -2.63 12.13 4.50
C TRP A 131 -3.13 13.25 3.58
N GLN A 132 -4.45 13.38 3.46
CA GLN A 132 -5.07 14.29 2.51
C GLN A 132 -6.38 14.88 3.04
N VAL A 133 -6.63 16.13 2.66
CA VAL A 133 -7.88 16.84 2.92
C VAL A 133 -8.52 17.17 1.57
N ASP A 134 -9.59 16.46 1.24
CA ASP A 134 -10.39 16.74 0.06
C ASP A 134 -11.57 17.63 0.44
N LYS A 135 -11.40 18.94 0.18
CA LYS A 135 -12.40 19.95 0.50
C LYS A 135 -13.64 19.88 -0.39
N GLU A 136 -13.48 19.40 -1.61
CA GLU A 136 -14.56 19.32 -2.59
C GLU A 136 -15.52 18.19 -2.22
N ASN A 137 -14.96 17.02 -1.89
CA ASN A 137 -15.75 15.85 -1.48
C ASN A 137 -16.02 15.78 0.03
N LYS A 138 -15.56 16.78 0.80
CA LYS A 138 -15.68 16.83 2.27
C LYS A 138 -15.14 15.58 2.96
N LYS A 139 -14.00 15.07 2.47
CA LYS A 139 -13.34 13.87 2.99
C LYS A 139 -11.96 14.21 3.54
N VAL A 140 -11.59 13.53 4.62
CA VAL A 140 -10.25 13.62 5.20
C VAL A 140 -9.70 12.21 5.33
N THR A 141 -8.59 11.96 4.66
CA THR A 141 -7.94 10.65 4.63
C THR A 141 -6.73 10.66 5.55
N PHE A 142 -6.61 9.62 6.36
CA PHE A 142 -5.45 9.33 7.17
C PHE A 142 -4.92 7.94 6.81
N PHE A 143 -3.60 7.83 6.79
CA PHE A 143 -2.93 6.55 6.66
C PHE A 143 -2.46 6.08 8.02
N GLN A 144 -2.58 4.78 8.27
CA GLN A 144 -1.99 4.16 9.43
C GLN A 144 -0.47 4.34 9.40
N ARG A 145 0.11 4.54 10.58
CA ARG A 145 1.55 4.64 10.78
C ARG A 145 2.05 3.51 11.65
N VAL A 146 3.24 3.01 11.32
CA VAL A 146 4.03 2.12 12.15
C VAL A 146 5.18 2.93 12.69
N LYS A 147 5.22 3.13 14.02
CA LYS A 147 6.12 4.11 14.66
C LYS A 147 5.88 5.51 14.06
N ASP A 148 6.87 6.08 13.37
CA ASP A 148 6.84 7.39 12.72
C ASP A 148 6.62 7.32 11.19
N ARG A 149 6.39 6.12 10.65
CA ARG A 149 6.37 5.85 9.20
C ARG A 149 4.96 5.47 8.73
N LYS A 150 4.44 6.15 7.71
CA LYS A 150 3.11 5.85 7.14
C LYS A 150 3.16 4.56 6.32
N VAL A 151 2.04 3.84 6.29
CA VAL A 151 1.77 2.77 5.32
C VAL A 151 1.00 3.39 4.15
N TYR A 152 1.65 3.49 3.00
CA TYR A 152 1.15 4.20 1.83
C TYR A 152 0.11 3.38 1.06
N TYR A 153 -1.06 3.99 0.83
CA TYR A 153 -2.15 3.49 -0.03
C TYR A 153 -2.57 2.03 0.23
N ASN A 154 -2.41 1.55 1.45
CA ASN A 154 -2.92 0.24 1.85
C ASN A 154 -4.37 0.35 2.31
N ILE A 155 -5.31 -0.23 1.56
CA ILE A 155 -6.75 -0.16 1.86
C ILE A 155 -7.14 -0.72 3.24
N ASN A 156 -6.28 -1.54 3.86
CA ASN A 156 -6.51 -2.16 5.17
C ASN A 156 -5.92 -1.35 6.34
N GLY A 157 -5.29 -0.19 6.08
CA GLY A 157 -4.74 0.70 7.09
C GLY A 157 -5.11 2.16 6.85
N VAL A 158 -6.40 2.43 6.58
CA VAL A 158 -6.90 3.76 6.20
C VAL A 158 -8.05 4.17 7.10
N LEU A 159 -8.04 5.44 7.51
CA LEU A 159 -9.18 6.10 8.15
C LEU A 159 -9.66 7.22 7.24
N THR A 160 -10.95 7.20 6.88
CA THR A 160 -11.60 8.24 6.08
C THR A 160 -12.71 8.90 6.89
N LEU A 161 -12.54 10.18 7.19
CA LEU A 161 -13.55 11.01 7.85
C LEU A 161 -14.43 11.69 6.80
N HIS A 162 -15.73 11.72 7.04
CA HIS A 162 -16.71 12.45 6.24
C HIS A 162 -17.18 13.67 7.02
N LEU A 163 -17.03 14.85 6.42
CA LEU A 163 -17.37 16.14 7.01
C LEU A 163 -18.69 16.66 6.46
N ASN A 164 -19.36 17.51 7.22
CA ASN A 164 -20.47 18.34 6.72
C ASN A 164 -19.96 19.72 6.25
N GLU A 165 -20.89 20.58 5.80
CA GLU A 165 -20.56 21.94 5.34
C GLU A 165 -19.96 22.86 6.41
N LYS A 166 -20.09 22.49 7.68
CA LYS A 166 -19.51 23.22 8.81
C LYS A 166 -18.19 22.60 9.26
N ASP A 167 -17.54 21.75 8.46
CA ASP A 167 -16.31 21.03 8.84
C ASP A 167 -16.44 20.25 10.15
N GLU A 168 -17.62 19.65 10.37
CA GLU A 168 -17.87 18.75 11.49
C GLU A 168 -17.86 17.31 10.98
N VAL A 169 -17.15 16.42 11.67
CA VAL A 169 -17.15 14.99 11.37
C VAL A 169 -18.50 14.41 11.71
N ILE A 170 -19.13 13.73 10.76
CA ILE A 170 -20.46 13.10 10.92
C ILE A 170 -20.39 11.57 10.85
N ARG A 171 -19.45 11.03 10.09
CA ARG A 171 -19.24 9.60 9.86
C ARG A 171 -17.77 9.35 9.56
N TYR A 172 -17.29 8.15 9.86
CA TYR A 172 -16.00 7.70 9.36
C TYR A 172 -16.00 6.22 8.98
N GLU A 173 -15.03 5.86 8.16
CA GLU A 173 -14.71 4.50 7.75
C GLU A 173 -13.28 4.21 8.18
N GLN A 174 -13.06 3.05 8.79
CA GLN A 174 -11.78 2.67 9.34
C GLN A 174 -11.43 1.23 8.97
N THR A 175 -10.22 1.04 8.48
CA THR A 175 -9.55 -0.25 8.37
C THR A 175 -8.24 -0.19 9.14
N LEU A 176 -7.88 -1.27 9.83
CA LEU A 176 -6.71 -1.31 10.72
C LEU A 176 -5.85 -2.54 10.44
N LEU A 177 -4.54 -2.35 10.42
CA LEU A 177 -3.55 -3.41 10.50
C LEU A 177 -3.17 -3.63 11.97
N GLU A 178 -3.13 -4.88 12.41
CA GLU A 178 -2.71 -5.29 13.75
C GLU A 178 -1.50 -6.24 13.68
N LYS A 179 -0.93 -6.57 14.85
CA LYS A 179 0.22 -7.50 14.98
C LYS A 179 1.36 -7.18 14.00
N ILE A 180 1.71 -5.89 13.94
CA ILE A 180 2.76 -5.43 13.04
C ILE A 180 4.12 -5.78 13.65
N GLU A 181 4.90 -6.58 12.94
CA GLU A 181 6.19 -7.11 13.37
C GLU A 181 7.30 -6.74 12.38
N GLU A 182 8.47 -6.42 12.91
CA GLU A 182 9.69 -6.20 12.11
C GLU A 182 10.40 -7.53 11.89
N TYR A 183 10.81 -7.78 10.64
CA TYR A 183 11.70 -8.91 10.34
C TYR A 183 13.06 -8.69 11.02
N GLU A 184 13.71 -9.79 11.44
CA GLU A 184 15.03 -9.70 12.11
C GLU A 184 16.11 -9.12 11.20
N GLU A 185 16.03 -9.40 9.90
CA GLU A 185 16.98 -8.92 8.90
C GLU A 185 16.67 -7.48 8.49
N GLN A 186 17.68 -6.63 8.60
CA GLN A 186 17.63 -5.24 8.14
C GLN A 186 18.33 -5.12 6.78
N GLU A 187 17.67 -4.45 5.85
CA GLU A 187 18.23 -4.14 4.54
C GLU A 187 18.93 -2.80 4.54
N ASN A 188 19.96 -2.68 3.69
CA ASN A 188 20.53 -1.37 3.37
C ASN A 188 19.58 -0.62 2.44
N LEU A 189 19.37 0.65 2.75
CA LEU A 189 18.50 1.51 1.97
C LEU A 189 19.32 2.34 0.99
N LEU A 190 18.72 2.61 -0.17
CA LEU A 190 19.22 3.58 -1.11
C LEU A 190 19.25 4.96 -0.48
N THR A 191 20.35 5.67 -0.74
CA THR A 191 20.48 7.06 -0.33
C THR A 191 19.48 7.92 -1.09
N PRO A 192 19.07 9.08 -0.54
CA PRO A 192 18.24 10.05 -1.25
C PRO A 192 18.69 10.36 -2.68
N VAL A 193 20.00 10.46 -2.90
CA VAL A 193 20.60 10.74 -4.21
C VAL A 193 20.37 9.57 -5.18
N GLN A 194 20.52 8.32 -4.73
CA GLN A 194 20.23 7.14 -5.53
C GLN A 194 18.74 7.03 -5.88
N VAL A 195 17.85 7.42 -4.97
CA VAL A 195 16.40 7.50 -5.24
C VAL A 195 16.10 8.52 -6.34
N PHE A 196 16.70 9.71 -6.27
CA PHE A 196 16.55 10.71 -7.31
C PHE A 196 17.12 10.25 -8.64
N GLN A 197 18.25 9.54 -8.64
CA GLN A 197 18.81 8.94 -9.84
C GLN A 197 17.85 7.93 -10.47
N ALA A 198 17.19 7.09 -9.67
CA ALA A 198 16.18 6.15 -10.15
C ALA A 198 15.01 6.89 -10.83
N LEU A 199 14.45 7.92 -10.19
CA LEU A 199 13.36 8.71 -10.75
C LEU A 199 13.77 9.50 -12.00
N TYR A 200 14.93 10.14 -11.97
CA TYR A 200 15.49 10.90 -13.09
C TYR A 200 15.71 10.02 -14.31
N SER A 201 16.30 8.83 -14.12
CA SER A 201 16.56 7.89 -15.20
C SER A 201 15.31 7.38 -15.91
N LYS A 202 14.15 7.41 -15.23
CA LYS A 202 12.84 7.08 -15.79
C LYS A 202 12.13 8.29 -16.41
N GLY A 203 12.77 9.47 -16.41
CA GLY A 203 12.19 10.72 -16.91
C GLY A 203 11.06 11.26 -16.04
N LEU A 204 10.96 10.82 -14.78
CA LEU A 204 9.92 11.26 -13.86
C LEU A 204 10.26 12.61 -13.22
N LEU A 205 11.54 12.92 -13.06
CA LEU A 205 11.99 14.25 -12.63
C LEU A 205 12.20 15.14 -13.85
N LYS A 206 11.22 16.02 -14.12
CA LYS A 206 11.27 16.97 -15.25
C LYS A 206 12.19 18.16 -14.94
N PRO A 207 12.81 18.79 -15.96
CA PRO A 207 13.58 20.01 -15.75
C PRO A 207 12.78 21.13 -15.08
N ASN A 208 13.45 21.96 -14.28
CA ASN A 208 12.88 23.05 -13.49
C ASN A 208 11.86 22.60 -12.42
N SER A 209 11.87 21.33 -12.02
CA SER A 209 11.06 20.84 -10.92
C SER A 209 11.73 21.06 -9.56
N ASN A 210 10.91 21.06 -8.50
CA ASN A 210 11.36 21.15 -7.12
C ASN A 210 10.88 19.92 -6.34
N ILE A 211 11.82 19.13 -5.81
CA ILE A 211 11.53 18.04 -4.89
C ILE A 211 11.25 18.65 -3.52
N THR A 212 9.97 18.62 -3.12
CA THR A 212 9.48 19.28 -1.91
C THR A 212 9.57 18.40 -0.68
N GLU A 213 9.48 17.08 -0.84
CA GLU A 213 9.45 16.15 0.28
C GLU A 213 10.11 14.82 -0.10
N LEU A 214 10.84 14.27 0.87
CA LEU A 214 11.40 12.92 0.81
C LEU A 214 11.20 12.26 2.18
N LYS A 215 10.29 11.30 2.27
CA LYS A 215 9.94 10.62 3.52
C LYS A 215 9.98 9.12 3.37
N LEU A 216 10.45 8.43 4.40
CA LEU A 216 10.41 6.98 4.44
C LEU A 216 9.09 6.53 5.07
N GLY A 217 8.43 5.61 4.39
CA GLY A 217 7.27 4.88 4.87
C GLY A 217 7.35 3.43 4.44
N TYR A 218 6.18 2.82 4.27
CA TYR A 218 6.05 1.43 3.86
C TYR A 218 4.99 1.30 2.77
N SER A 219 5.23 0.45 1.78
CA SER A 219 4.22 0.05 0.80
C SER A 219 3.96 -1.44 0.90
N THR A 220 2.77 -1.87 0.50
CA THR A 220 2.43 -3.29 0.43
C THR A 220 3.29 -3.96 -0.63
N LEU A 221 4.01 -5.01 -0.25
CA LEU A 221 4.78 -5.85 -1.18
C LEU A 221 3.96 -7.06 -1.62
N VAL A 222 3.33 -7.74 -0.66
CA VAL A 222 2.50 -8.94 -0.91
C VAL A 222 1.32 -8.92 0.06
N GLN A 223 0.14 -9.27 -0.46
CA GLN A 223 -1.07 -9.53 0.34
C GLN A 223 -1.35 -11.03 0.34
N LEU A 224 -1.30 -11.67 1.50
CA LEU A 224 -1.56 -13.10 1.70
C LEU A 224 -2.79 -13.27 2.59
N THR A 225 -3.99 -13.28 1.98
CA THR A 225 -5.31 -13.41 2.62
C THR A 225 -5.58 -12.44 3.78
N ARG A 226 -4.99 -12.66 4.95
CA ARG A 226 -5.02 -11.78 6.12
C ARG A 226 -3.68 -11.14 6.47
N THR A 227 -2.56 -11.81 6.17
CA THR A 227 -1.23 -11.31 6.48
C THR A 227 -0.67 -10.54 5.30
N GLN A 228 -0.03 -9.42 5.56
CA GLN A 228 0.57 -8.56 4.54
C GLN A 228 2.02 -8.34 4.87
N VAL A 229 2.84 -8.28 3.82
CA VAL A 229 4.25 -7.96 3.92
C VAL A 229 4.45 -6.57 3.33
N PHE A 230 5.20 -5.73 4.05
CA PHE A 230 5.47 -4.36 3.67
C PHE A 230 6.96 -4.15 3.44
N VAL A 231 7.27 -3.40 2.38
CA VAL A 231 8.63 -3.01 2.01
C VAL A 231 8.88 -1.55 2.39
N PRO A 232 10.07 -1.20 2.92
CA PRO A 232 10.46 0.20 3.08
C PRO A 232 10.38 0.96 1.75
N THR A 233 9.73 2.13 1.76
CA THR A 233 9.46 2.90 0.54
C THR A 233 9.72 4.39 0.76
N TRP A 234 10.48 5.01 -0.13
CA TRP A 234 10.63 6.45 -0.20
C TRP A 234 9.44 7.08 -0.94
N GLU A 235 8.70 7.95 -0.24
CA GLU A 235 7.76 8.91 -0.82
C GLU A 235 8.54 10.14 -1.27
N VAL A 236 8.41 10.47 -2.55
CA VAL A 236 9.04 11.64 -3.18
C VAL A 236 7.94 12.54 -3.74
N ARG A 237 7.80 13.75 -3.19
CA ARG A 237 6.88 14.75 -3.72
C ARG A 237 7.63 15.78 -4.54
N VAL A 238 7.08 16.08 -5.70
CA VAL A 238 7.69 16.95 -6.70
C VAL A 238 6.68 18.00 -7.12
N THR A 239 7.09 19.27 -7.11
CA THR A 239 6.34 20.35 -7.76
C THR A 239 7.00 20.66 -9.08
N THR A 240 6.29 20.44 -10.17
CA THR A 240 6.77 20.72 -11.53
C THR A 240 6.72 22.21 -11.83
N SER A 241 7.35 22.61 -12.94
CA SER A 241 7.35 24.01 -13.41
C SER A 241 5.97 24.57 -13.75
N ASP A 242 5.00 23.70 -14.07
CA ASP A 242 3.59 24.05 -14.28
C ASP A 242 2.75 24.00 -12.98
N ASN A 243 3.40 24.00 -11.81
CA ASN A 243 2.78 23.93 -10.49
C ASN A 243 1.91 22.68 -10.26
N LYS A 244 2.19 21.58 -10.96
CA LYS A 244 1.56 20.29 -10.65
C LYS A 244 2.32 19.62 -9.52
N HIS A 245 1.58 19.03 -8.60
CA HIS A 245 2.14 18.20 -7.55
C HIS A 245 2.10 16.74 -8.00
N GLU A 246 3.28 16.17 -8.22
CA GLU A 246 3.47 14.76 -8.57
C GLU A 246 4.04 14.03 -7.34
N GLU A 247 3.62 12.79 -7.16
CA GLU A 247 4.02 11.95 -6.03
C GLU A 247 4.51 10.61 -6.55
N TYR A 248 5.68 10.20 -6.09
CA TYR A 248 6.33 8.96 -6.51
C TYR A 248 6.72 8.13 -5.30
N PHE A 249 6.62 6.81 -5.47
CA PHE A 249 6.99 5.85 -4.45
C PHE A 249 8.11 4.97 -5.00
N VAL A 250 9.22 4.89 -4.28
CA VAL A 250 10.39 4.12 -4.70
C VAL A 250 10.72 3.12 -3.62
N ASN A 251 10.78 1.84 -3.98
CA ASN A 251 11.27 0.78 -3.10
C ASN A 251 12.66 1.19 -2.59
N ALA A 252 12.78 1.35 -1.27
CA ALA A 252 13.98 1.90 -0.67
C ALA A 252 15.16 0.91 -0.68
N VAL A 253 14.92 -0.38 -0.97
CA VAL A 253 15.96 -1.42 -1.08
C VAL A 253 16.38 -1.61 -2.55
N GLU A 254 15.40 -1.81 -3.44
CA GLU A 254 15.67 -2.17 -4.85
C GLU A 254 15.68 -0.96 -5.81
N GLY A 255 15.17 0.21 -5.41
CA GLY A 255 15.11 1.40 -6.28
C GLY A 255 14.01 1.36 -7.34
N LYS A 256 13.15 0.35 -7.30
CA LYS A 256 12.02 0.20 -8.22
C LYS A 256 10.91 1.19 -7.89
N ILE A 257 10.37 1.85 -8.91
CA ILE A 257 9.18 2.71 -8.77
C ILE A 257 7.97 1.80 -8.52
N ILE A 258 7.27 2.06 -7.42
CA ILE A 258 6.06 1.36 -7.00
C ILE A 258 4.86 2.20 -7.42
N ASP A 259 3.95 1.61 -8.18
CA ASP A 259 2.63 2.20 -8.42
C ASP A 259 1.69 1.77 -7.30
N VAL A 260 1.59 2.63 -6.28
CA VAL A 260 0.81 2.37 -5.06
C VAL A 260 -0.68 2.68 -5.21
N GLN A 261 -1.08 3.43 -6.24
CA GLN A 261 -2.49 3.77 -6.47
C GLN A 261 -3.27 2.60 -7.08
N LEU A 262 -2.56 1.63 -7.66
CA LEU A 262 -3.13 0.41 -8.26
C LEU A 262 -3.63 -0.64 -7.24
N ASP A 263 -3.42 -0.47 -5.93
CA ASP A 263 -3.83 -1.44 -4.91
C ASP A 263 -5.31 -1.31 -4.47
N ALA A 264 -6.00 -0.19 -4.75
CA ALA A 264 -7.42 -0.04 -4.40
C ALA A 264 -8.37 -0.72 -5.40
N THR A 265 -8.01 -0.73 -6.69
CA THR A 265 -8.90 -1.21 -7.78
C THR A 265 -8.70 -2.70 -8.08
N LYS A 266 -7.54 -3.26 -7.75
CA LYS A 266 -7.25 -4.69 -7.97
C LYS A 266 -7.91 -5.61 -6.95
N VAL A 267 -8.17 -5.14 -5.73
CA VAL A 267 -8.92 -5.92 -4.73
C VAL A 267 -10.36 -6.13 -5.17
N GLU A 268 -11.04 -5.09 -5.66
CA GLU A 268 -12.39 -5.24 -6.24
C GLU A 268 -12.38 -6.17 -7.47
N ALA A 269 -11.37 -6.09 -8.34
CA ALA A 269 -11.30 -6.99 -9.51
C ALA A 269 -11.12 -8.46 -9.12
N VAL A 270 -10.25 -8.75 -8.13
CA VAL A 270 -10.02 -10.11 -7.65
C VAL A 270 -11.21 -10.63 -6.82
N GLU A 271 -11.85 -9.79 -6.00
CA GLU A 271 -13.05 -10.17 -5.25
C GLU A 271 -14.21 -10.51 -6.19
N ASN A 272 -14.43 -9.69 -7.23
CA ASN A 272 -15.46 -9.97 -8.24
C ASN A 272 -15.16 -11.26 -9.03
N GLU A 273 -13.90 -11.50 -9.42
CA GLU A 273 -13.50 -12.74 -10.11
C GLU A 273 -13.66 -13.99 -9.23
N VAL A 274 -13.39 -13.87 -7.92
CA VAL A 274 -13.59 -14.97 -6.96
C VAL A 274 -15.08 -15.21 -6.70
N GLU A 275 -15.90 -14.17 -6.60
CA GLU A 275 -17.35 -14.31 -6.41
C GLU A 275 -18.02 -14.94 -7.64
N ASP A 276 -17.58 -14.57 -8.85
CA ASP A 276 -18.05 -15.17 -10.10
C ASP A 276 -17.62 -16.63 -10.24
N ALA A 277 -16.40 -16.99 -9.80
CA ALA A 277 -15.93 -18.36 -9.78
C ALA A 277 -16.73 -19.25 -8.82
N LEU A 278 -17.05 -18.75 -7.62
CA LEU A 278 -17.86 -19.46 -6.63
C LEU A 278 -19.30 -19.68 -7.12
N LYS A 279 -19.92 -18.67 -7.74
CA LYS A 279 -21.25 -18.81 -8.36
C LYS A 279 -21.27 -19.85 -9.48
N ALA A 280 -20.24 -19.89 -10.31
CA ALA A 280 -20.12 -20.86 -11.39
C ALA A 280 -20.01 -22.31 -10.87
N GLU A 281 -19.29 -22.51 -9.76
CA GLU A 281 -19.12 -23.83 -9.14
C GLU A 281 -20.43 -24.34 -8.50
N GLU A 282 -21.20 -23.44 -7.88
CA GLU A 282 -22.50 -23.78 -7.28
C GLU A 282 -23.57 -24.13 -8.32
N ILE A 283 -23.57 -23.44 -9.47
CA ILE A 283 -24.43 -23.78 -10.61
C ILE A 283 -24.07 -25.16 -11.19
N GLN A 284 -22.77 -25.48 -11.30
CA GLN A 284 -22.33 -26.79 -11.79
C GLN A 284 -22.73 -27.92 -10.83
N LYS A 285 -22.70 -27.66 -9.52
CA LYS A 285 -23.14 -28.62 -8.51
C LYS A 285 -24.64 -28.91 -8.59
N GLN A 286 -25.48 -27.89 -8.73
CA GLN A 286 -26.93 -28.04 -8.91
C GLN A 286 -27.29 -28.79 -10.21
N ILE A 287 -26.57 -28.55 -11.31
CA ILE A 287 -26.77 -29.29 -12.57
C ILE A 287 -26.40 -30.77 -12.40
N LYS A 288 -25.42 -31.08 -11.56
CA LYS A 288 -24.98 -32.46 -11.32
C LYS A 288 -25.96 -33.22 -10.43
N GLU A 289 -26.46 -32.60 -9.37
CA GLU A 289 -27.48 -33.16 -8.48
C GLU A 289 -28.80 -33.42 -9.24
N ASN A 290 -29.25 -32.46 -10.06
CA ASN A 290 -30.48 -32.62 -10.87
C ASN A 290 -30.37 -33.70 -11.97
N ASN A 291 -29.16 -34.09 -12.38
CA ASN A 291 -28.95 -35.14 -13.38
C ASN A 291 -28.78 -36.53 -12.74
N GLU A 292 -28.45 -36.62 -11.45
CA GLU A 292 -28.42 -37.90 -10.72
C GLU A 292 -29.84 -38.36 -10.35
N ASP A 293 -30.77 -37.44 -10.07
CA ASP A 293 -32.19 -37.75 -9.80
C ASP A 293 -32.98 -38.23 -11.04
N VAL A 294 -32.47 -38.04 -12.25
CA VAL A 294 -33.13 -38.46 -13.51
C VAL A 294 -32.73 -39.88 -13.93
N VAL A 295 -31.75 -40.50 -13.26
CA VAL A 295 -31.23 -41.84 -13.61
C VAL A 295 -31.80 -42.95 -12.70
N GLU A 296 -32.57 -42.61 -11.66
CA GLU A 296 -33.21 -43.58 -10.74
C GLU A 296 -34.74 -43.79 -10.93
N GLU A 297 -35.35 -43.38 -12.05
CA GLU A 297 -36.72 -43.80 -12.44
C GLU A 297 -36.75 -44.76 -13.65
#